data_AF-A0A421JNS2-F1
#
_entry.id   AF-A0A421JNS2-F1
#
_cell.length_a   1.000
_cell.length_b   1.000
_cell.length_c   1.000
_cell.angle_alpha   90.00
_cell.angle_beta   90.00
_cell.angle_gamma   90.00
#
_symmetry.space_group_name_H-M   'P 1'
#
loop_
_entity.id
_entity.type
_entity.pdbx_description
1 polymer ?
#
loop_
_entity_poly.entity_id
_entity_poly.type
_entity_poly.pdbx_seq_one_letter_code
_entity_poly.pdbx_strand_id
1 'polypeptide(L)'
;MAGKSNINKPKIKLNANSHAKHLGSKRAARARANASTRSSIGRYADKATTAPRPSDSLSLALYSGETPGPVNTMTNVTLSKKRAKKIARNQKYFAANVKNKNEDVTMEVDNETIEQKQSKLDKVKKALWSVIERHAEHGYPVVADAEGTTLGVQSF
;
A
#
# COMPACT_ATOMS: atom_id res chain seq x y z
N MET A 1 8.21 -56.01 -10.68
CA MET A 1 7.92 -57.21 -11.48
C MET A 1 7.85 -56.83 -12.96
N ALA A 2 8.33 -57.70 -13.85
CA ALA A 2 8.18 -57.51 -15.29
C ALA A 2 6.72 -57.78 -15.72
N GLY A 3 6.32 -57.25 -16.87
CA GLY A 3 4.96 -57.46 -17.39
C GLY A 3 4.80 -58.87 -17.99
N LYS A 4 3.57 -59.40 -17.98
CA LYS A 4 3.25 -60.74 -18.53
C LYS A 4 3.71 -60.92 -19.98
N SER A 5 3.64 -59.88 -20.81
CA SER A 5 4.06 -59.90 -22.22
C SER A 5 5.55 -59.65 -22.47
N ASN A 6 6.28 -59.10 -21.49
CA ASN A 6 7.67 -58.69 -21.65
C ASN A 6 8.44 -58.98 -20.35
N ILE A 7 8.72 -60.27 -20.12
CA ILE A 7 9.29 -60.79 -18.88
C ILE A 7 10.74 -60.32 -18.69
N ASN A 8 11.47 -60.10 -19.78
CA ASN A 8 12.86 -59.64 -19.73
C ASN A 8 13.00 -58.12 -19.55
N LYS A 9 11.89 -57.36 -19.52
CA LYS A 9 11.91 -55.89 -19.35
C LYS A 9 11.37 -55.47 -17.97
N PRO A 10 12.18 -54.78 -17.14
CA PRO A 10 11.76 -54.41 -15.79
C PRO A 10 10.81 -53.19 -15.77
N LYS A 11 9.50 -53.42 -15.95
CA LYS A 11 8.46 -52.37 -16.00
C LYS A 11 8.42 -51.46 -14.76
N ILE A 12 8.28 -52.05 -13.56
CA ILE A 12 8.11 -51.26 -12.32
C ILE A 12 9.33 -50.39 -12.00
N LYS A 13 10.55 -50.94 -12.16
CA LYS A 13 11.79 -50.19 -11.88
C LYS A 13 11.95 -49.01 -12.84
N LEU A 14 11.65 -49.21 -14.12
CA LEU A 14 11.69 -48.13 -15.11
C LEU A 14 10.68 -47.03 -14.82
N ASN A 15 9.44 -47.39 -14.48
CA ASN A 15 8.41 -46.43 -14.14
C ASN A 15 8.75 -45.65 -12.86
N ALA A 16 9.24 -46.34 -11.82
CA ALA A 16 9.67 -45.71 -10.58
C ALA A 16 10.83 -44.73 -10.81
N ASN A 17 11.83 -45.11 -11.62
CA ASN A 17 12.94 -44.24 -11.98
C ASN A 17 12.47 -43.02 -12.78
N SER A 18 11.63 -43.22 -13.79
CA SER A 18 11.06 -42.11 -14.58
C SER A 18 10.27 -41.15 -13.71
N HIS A 19 9.45 -41.67 -12.79
CA HIS A 19 8.67 -40.86 -11.86
C HIS A 19 9.56 -40.08 -10.89
N ALA A 20 10.60 -40.73 -10.34
CA ALA A 20 11.57 -40.08 -9.46
C ALA A 20 12.32 -38.95 -10.18
N LYS A 21 12.78 -39.17 -11.42
CA LYS A 21 13.43 -38.13 -12.24
C LYS A 21 12.50 -36.95 -12.51
N HIS A 22 11.24 -37.22 -12.85
CA HIS A 22 10.23 -36.17 -13.08
C HIS A 22 9.95 -35.33 -11.83
N LEU A 23 9.81 -35.98 -10.67
CA LEU A 23 9.62 -35.27 -9.41
C LEU A 23 10.88 -34.47 -9.02
N GLY A 24 12.07 -35.03 -9.28
CA GLY A 24 13.35 -34.36 -9.07
C GLY A 24 13.47 -33.07 -9.90
N SER A 25 13.16 -33.13 -11.20
CA SER A 25 13.20 -31.95 -12.06
C SER A 25 12.18 -30.89 -11.63
N LYS A 26 10.96 -31.29 -11.26
CA LYS A 26 9.94 -30.39 -10.71
C LYS A 26 10.41 -29.72 -9.43
N ARG A 27 11.07 -30.46 -8.53
CA ARG A 27 11.62 -29.91 -7.29
C ARG A 27 12.71 -28.88 -7.58
N ALA A 28 13.64 -29.19 -8.49
CA ALA A 28 14.71 -28.27 -8.88
C ALA A 28 14.17 -27.00 -9.54
N ALA A 29 13.18 -27.12 -10.44
CA ALA A 29 12.54 -25.98 -11.07
C ALA A 29 11.83 -25.08 -10.04
N ARG A 30 11.10 -25.67 -9.09
CA ARG A 30 10.45 -24.93 -8.00
C ARG A 30 11.45 -24.23 -7.08
N ALA A 31 12.60 -24.86 -6.79
CA ALA A 31 13.63 -24.26 -5.96
C ALA A 31 14.31 -23.06 -6.63
N ARG A 32 14.38 -23.03 -7.96
CA ARG A 32 14.91 -21.89 -8.73
C ARG A 32 13.89 -20.77 -8.89
N ALA A 33 12.62 -21.13 -9.11
CA ALA A 33 11.56 -20.16 -9.33
C ALA A 33 11.13 -19.52 -8.01
N ASN A 34 10.86 -20.30 -6.97
CA ASN A 34 10.28 -19.80 -5.72
C ASN A 34 11.35 -19.31 -4.74
N ALA A 35 10.96 -18.32 -3.92
CA ALA A 35 11.73 -17.94 -2.74
C ALA A 35 11.98 -19.17 -1.87
N SER A 36 13.22 -19.35 -1.45
CA SER A 36 13.63 -20.49 -0.64
C SER A 36 12.97 -20.41 0.74
N THR A 37 12.52 -21.56 1.24
CA THR A 37 12.00 -21.67 2.60
C THR A 37 13.14 -21.63 3.59
N ARG A 38 12.88 -21.15 4.81
CA ARG A 38 13.92 -21.07 5.84
C ARG A 38 14.56 -22.42 6.20
N SER A 39 13.86 -23.54 5.95
CA SER A 39 14.41 -24.90 6.11
C SER A 39 15.43 -25.29 5.03
N SER A 40 15.42 -24.63 3.87
CA SER A 40 16.36 -24.88 2.78
C SER A 40 17.53 -23.89 2.76
N ILE A 41 17.56 -22.97 3.72
CA ILE A 41 18.53 -21.87 3.82
C ILE A 41 19.21 -21.95 5.20
N GLY A 42 20.45 -21.47 5.29
CA GLY A 42 21.23 -21.46 6.53
C GLY A 42 20.54 -20.69 7.68
N ARG A 43 20.87 -21.06 8.93
CA ARG A 43 20.25 -20.48 10.15
C ARG A 43 20.28 -18.95 10.22
N TYR A 44 21.29 -18.33 9.58
CA TYR A 44 21.58 -16.90 9.66
C TYR A 44 21.17 -16.10 8.43
N ALA A 45 20.40 -16.66 7.51
CA ALA A 45 19.97 -15.90 6.35
C ALA A 45 18.94 -14.82 6.71
N ASP A 46 19.03 -13.72 5.98
CA ASP A 46 18.15 -12.57 6.18
C ASP A 46 16.70 -12.91 5.90
N LYS A 47 15.82 -12.42 6.78
CA LYS A 47 14.36 -12.65 6.70
C LYS A 47 13.79 -12.20 5.35
N ALA A 48 14.34 -11.14 4.76
CA ALA A 48 13.94 -10.59 3.46
C ALA A 48 14.18 -11.56 2.29
N THR A 49 15.10 -12.54 2.43
CA THR A 49 15.42 -13.52 1.38
C THR A 49 14.61 -14.81 1.51
N THR A 50 13.91 -15.00 2.63
CA THR A 50 13.18 -16.24 2.94
C THR A 50 11.69 -16.09 2.71
N ALA A 51 11.04 -17.16 2.24
CA ALA A 51 9.59 -17.20 2.14
C ALA A 51 8.92 -16.99 3.53
N PRO A 52 7.81 -16.24 3.61
CA PRO A 52 7.12 -15.96 4.87
C PRO A 52 6.59 -17.25 5.51
N ARG A 53 6.58 -17.32 6.85
CA ARG A 53 6.02 -18.49 7.55
C ARG A 53 4.49 -18.51 7.45
N PRO A 54 3.85 -19.68 7.57
CA PRO A 54 2.39 -19.75 7.67
C PRO A 54 1.81 -18.97 8.85
N SER A 55 2.59 -18.78 9.92
CA SER A 55 2.25 -17.98 11.09
C SER A 55 2.43 -16.47 10.88
N ASP A 56 3.25 -16.07 9.90
CA ASP A 56 3.54 -14.67 9.64
C ASP A 56 2.36 -14.05 8.88
N SER A 57 1.95 -12.84 9.26
CA SER A 57 0.76 -12.25 8.67
C SER A 57 1.04 -11.70 7.27
N LEU A 58 0.46 -12.34 6.26
CA LEU A 58 0.53 -11.90 4.86
C LEU A 58 0.11 -10.42 4.69
N SER A 59 -0.88 -9.95 5.46
CA SER A 59 -1.35 -8.57 5.37
C SER A 59 -0.34 -7.51 5.84
N LEU A 60 0.52 -7.84 6.82
CA LEU A 60 1.59 -6.91 7.22
C LEU A 60 2.70 -6.92 6.19
N ALA A 61 3.06 -8.10 5.70
CA ALA A 61 4.03 -8.30 4.64
C ALA A 61 3.69 -7.48 3.37
N LEU A 62 2.43 -7.53 2.91
CA LEU A 62 1.96 -6.71 1.79
C LEU A 62 1.91 -5.21 2.08
N TYR A 63 1.81 -4.82 3.35
CA TYR A 63 1.76 -3.41 3.76
C TYR A 63 3.16 -2.80 3.89
N SER A 64 4.12 -3.55 4.47
CA SER A 64 5.50 -3.09 4.65
C SER A 64 6.38 -3.29 3.41
N GLY A 65 6.01 -4.23 2.52
CA GLY A 65 6.82 -4.57 1.35
C GLY A 65 8.06 -5.41 1.67
N GLU A 66 8.21 -5.90 2.91
CA GLU A 66 9.38 -6.65 3.38
C GLU A 66 9.39 -8.14 2.95
N THR A 67 8.50 -8.54 2.06
CA THR A 67 8.54 -9.90 1.50
C THR A 67 9.53 -9.98 0.36
N PRO A 68 10.19 -11.14 0.16
CA PRO A 68 10.91 -11.39 -1.09
C PRO A 68 9.98 -11.07 -2.26
N GLY A 69 10.49 -10.31 -3.23
CA GLY A 69 9.71 -9.74 -4.33
C GLY A 69 8.82 -10.79 -5.01
N PRO A 70 7.69 -10.36 -5.62
CA PRO A 70 6.72 -11.29 -6.18
C PRO A 70 7.40 -12.19 -7.21
N VAL A 71 7.52 -13.46 -6.86
CA VAL A 71 8.11 -14.50 -7.71
C VAL A 71 7.31 -14.68 -9.01
N ASN A 72 6.00 -14.41 -8.94
CA ASN A 72 5.07 -14.57 -10.04
C ASN A 72 4.45 -13.23 -10.41
N THR A 73 4.16 -13.05 -11.68
CA THR A 73 3.46 -11.87 -12.24
C THR A 73 2.01 -11.73 -11.75
N MET A 74 1.37 -12.81 -11.28
CA MET A 74 0.03 -12.76 -10.66
C MET A 74 0.02 -13.40 -9.26
N THR A 75 -0.70 -12.77 -8.35
CA THR A 75 -0.88 -13.24 -6.97
C THR A 75 -2.36 -13.24 -6.57
N ASN A 76 -2.80 -14.25 -5.82
CA ASN A 76 -4.16 -14.29 -5.25
C ASN A 76 -4.26 -13.58 -3.88
N VAL A 77 -3.15 -13.09 -3.34
CA VAL A 77 -3.08 -12.45 -2.02
C VAL A 77 -3.16 -10.94 -2.18
N THR A 78 -4.08 -10.29 -1.46
CA THR A 78 -4.31 -8.84 -1.56
C THR A 78 -4.41 -8.20 -0.18
N LEU A 79 -4.11 -6.90 -0.12
CA LEU A 79 -4.32 -6.10 1.09
C LEU A 79 -5.61 -5.29 0.96
N SER A 80 -6.63 -5.66 1.73
CA SER A 80 -7.87 -4.89 1.78
C SER A 80 -7.63 -3.48 2.33
N LYS A 81 -8.23 -2.47 1.71
CA LYS A 81 -8.18 -1.06 2.16
C LYS A 81 -8.59 -0.90 3.64
N LYS A 82 -9.55 -1.71 4.12
CA LYS A 82 -9.96 -1.73 5.53
C LYS A 82 -8.81 -2.16 6.45
N ARG A 83 -8.07 -3.19 6.05
CA ARG A 83 -6.92 -3.71 6.81
C ARG A 83 -5.76 -2.71 6.78
N ALA A 84 -5.47 -2.12 5.62
CA ALA A 84 -4.44 -1.08 5.46
C ALA A 84 -4.68 0.10 6.41
N LYS A 85 -5.91 0.65 6.46
CA LYS A 85 -6.27 1.72 7.40
C LYS A 85 -6.09 1.32 8.87
N LYS A 86 -6.46 0.09 9.25
CA LYS A 86 -6.28 -0.41 10.62
C LYS A 86 -4.81 -0.51 10.99
N ILE A 87 -3.96 -1.00 10.08
CA ILE A 87 -2.52 -1.09 10.31
C ILE A 87 -1.94 0.33 10.50
N ALA A 88 -2.23 1.26 9.58
CA ALA A 88 -1.77 2.64 9.68
C ALA A 88 -2.21 3.33 10.99
N ARG A 89 -3.48 3.14 11.39
CA ARG A 89 -3.99 3.67 12.66
C ARG A 89 -3.25 3.09 13.86
N ASN A 90 -3.03 1.77 13.87
CA ASN A 90 -2.31 1.12 14.97
C ASN A 90 -0.83 1.54 15.02
N GLN A 91 -0.19 1.78 13.88
CA GLN A 91 1.16 2.33 13.82
C GLN A 91 1.24 3.73 14.42
N LYS A 92 0.24 4.58 14.15
CA LYS A 92 0.14 5.91 14.80
C LYS A 92 0.03 5.78 16.32
N TYR A 93 -0.83 4.89 16.83
CA TYR A 93 -0.95 4.67 18.27
C TYR A 93 0.34 4.15 18.89
N PHE A 94 1.04 3.25 18.21
CA PHE A 94 2.33 2.76 18.68
C PHE A 94 3.37 3.89 18.74
N ALA A 95 3.46 4.72 17.70
CA ALA A 95 4.36 5.85 17.67
C ALA A 95 4.04 6.89 18.77
N ALA A 96 2.77 7.18 19.01
CA ALA A 96 2.34 8.05 20.10
C ALA A 96 2.73 7.47 21.47
N ASN A 97 2.49 6.18 21.70
CA ASN A 97 2.85 5.53 22.96
C ASN A 97 4.37 5.47 23.20
N VAL A 98 5.18 5.38 22.16
CA VAL A 98 6.65 5.44 22.28
C VAL A 98 7.12 6.84 22.63
N LYS A 99 6.51 7.88 22.05
CA LYS A 99 6.82 9.29 22.35
C LYS A 99 6.40 9.66 23.78
N ASN A 100 5.19 9.30 24.18
CA ASN A 100 4.63 9.59 25.52
C ASN A 100 5.36 8.86 26.67
N LYS A 101 6.20 7.86 26.37
CA LYS A 101 7.08 7.22 27.38
C LYS A 101 8.35 8.02 27.63
N ASN A 102 8.74 8.92 26.73
CA ASN A 102 9.99 9.66 26.78
C ASN A 102 9.80 11.13 27.15
N GLU A 103 8.62 11.70 26.92
CA GLU A 103 8.27 13.06 27.34
C GLU A 103 6.85 13.03 27.91
N ASP A 104 6.70 13.51 29.16
CA ASP A 104 5.43 14.06 29.62
C ASP A 104 4.94 15.00 28.52
N VAL A 105 3.70 14.86 28.02
CA VAL A 105 2.84 15.97 27.54
C VAL A 105 1.66 15.49 26.66
N THR A 106 0.59 16.24 26.86
CA THR A 106 -0.69 16.44 26.15
C THR A 106 -1.00 15.66 24.87
N MET A 107 -2.20 15.08 24.87
CA MET A 107 -2.86 14.47 23.73
C MET A 107 -3.30 15.54 22.72
N GLU A 108 -2.44 15.90 21.78
CA GLU A 108 -2.88 16.53 20.52
C GLU A 108 -3.57 15.46 19.68
N VAL A 109 -4.89 15.36 19.86
CA VAL A 109 -5.78 14.68 18.93
C VAL A 109 -5.76 15.50 17.65
N ASP A 110 -4.96 15.07 16.67
CA ASP A 110 -4.99 15.62 15.32
C ASP A 110 -6.42 15.52 14.77
N ASN A 111 -7.15 16.63 14.86
CA ASN A 111 -8.01 17.08 13.78
C ASN A 111 -7.16 17.01 12.53
N GLU A 112 -7.42 16.05 11.64
CA GLU A 112 -6.87 16.08 10.30
C GLU A 112 -7.08 17.51 9.79
N THR A 113 -6.01 18.28 9.68
CA THR A 113 -6.10 19.70 9.32
C THR A 113 -6.90 19.74 8.03
N ILE A 114 -8.09 20.34 8.12
CA ILE A 114 -9.09 20.46 7.04
C ILE A 114 -8.48 21.11 5.78
N GLU A 115 -7.27 21.66 5.91
CA GLU A 115 -6.45 22.24 4.87
C GLU A 115 -5.84 21.23 3.89
N GLN A 116 -5.46 20.02 4.33
CA GLN A 116 -4.75 19.07 3.46
C GLN A 116 -5.66 18.30 2.48
N LYS A 117 -6.99 18.36 2.67
CA LYS A 117 -7.99 17.68 1.82
C LYS A 117 -8.95 18.62 1.10
N GLN A 118 -8.65 19.91 1.01
CA GLN A 118 -9.50 20.80 0.24
C GLN A 118 -9.37 20.47 -1.25
N SER A 119 -10.49 20.06 -1.84
CA SER A 119 -10.58 19.89 -3.28
C SER A 119 -10.32 21.23 -3.96
N LYS A 120 -9.89 21.22 -5.24
CA LYS A 120 -9.71 22.46 -6.01
C LYS A 120 -10.98 23.33 -5.98
N LEU A 121 -12.14 22.68 -5.96
CA LEU A 121 -13.46 23.31 -5.85
C LEU A 121 -13.64 24.01 -4.49
N ASP A 122 -13.22 23.39 -3.38
CA ASP A 122 -13.33 24.01 -2.05
C ASP A 122 -12.44 25.24 -1.91
N LYS A 123 -11.26 25.24 -2.56
CA LYS A 123 -10.39 26.42 -2.62
C LYS A 123 -11.04 27.57 -3.39
N VAL A 124 -11.66 27.27 -4.54
CA VAL A 124 -12.39 28.28 -5.34
C VAL A 124 -13.60 28.81 -4.57
N LYS A 125 -14.36 27.95 -3.89
CA LYS A 125 -15.48 28.37 -3.03
C LYS A 125 -15.00 29.27 -1.91
N LYS A 126 -13.93 28.91 -1.20
CA LYS A 126 -13.36 29.75 -0.13
C LYS A 126 -12.88 31.10 -0.64
N ALA A 127 -12.21 31.13 -1.80
CA ALA A 127 -11.80 32.38 -2.43
C ALA A 127 -13.01 33.25 -2.81
N LEU A 128 -14.05 32.66 -3.42
CA LEU A 128 -15.27 33.38 -3.79
C LEU A 128 -15.99 33.93 -2.54
N TRP A 129 -16.15 33.12 -1.50
CA TRP A 129 -16.74 33.55 -0.23
C TRP A 129 -15.94 34.69 0.40
N SER A 130 -14.60 34.64 0.38
CA SER A 130 -13.77 35.74 0.89
C SER A 130 -13.91 37.04 0.09
N VAL A 131 -14.22 36.97 -1.21
CA VAL A 131 -14.49 38.15 -2.05
C VAL A 131 -15.87 38.72 -1.75
N ILE A 132 -16.88 37.86 -1.57
CA ILE A 132 -18.24 38.28 -1.22
C ILE A 132 -18.27 38.93 0.17
N GLU A 133 -17.59 38.32 1.16
CA GLU A 133 -17.47 38.87 2.52
C GLU A 133 -16.78 40.23 2.49
N ARG A 134 -15.66 40.35 1.76
CA ARG A 134 -14.99 41.66 1.56
C ARG A 134 -15.87 42.68 0.84
N HIS A 135 -16.69 42.27 -0.12
CA HIS A 135 -17.64 43.16 -0.79
C HIS A 135 -18.79 43.60 0.14
N ALA A 136 -19.19 42.77 1.09
CA ALA A 136 -20.21 43.10 2.07
C ALA A 136 -19.68 44.02 3.19
N GLU A 137 -18.42 43.83 3.61
CA GLU A 137 -17.76 44.63 4.66
C GLU A 137 -17.17 45.95 4.13
N HIS A 138 -16.72 45.96 2.88
CA HIS A 138 -16.16 47.11 2.19
C HIS A 138 -16.96 47.34 0.90
N GLY A 139 -18.18 47.87 1.05
CA GLY A 139 -18.87 48.47 -0.09
C GLY A 139 -17.94 49.46 -0.80
N TYR A 140 -18.04 49.55 -2.13
CA TYR A 140 -17.16 50.35 -2.99
C TYR A 140 -16.62 51.60 -2.27
N PRO A 141 -15.30 51.76 -2.06
CA PRO A 141 -14.78 53.08 -1.84
C PRO A 141 -14.99 53.81 -3.15
N VAL A 142 -16.09 54.58 -3.24
CA VAL A 142 -16.15 55.71 -4.15
C VAL A 142 -15.06 56.63 -3.67
N VAL A 143 -13.86 56.47 -4.21
CA VAL A 143 -12.83 57.50 -4.14
C VAL A 143 -13.42 58.66 -4.90
N ALA A 144 -14.06 59.56 -4.16
CA ALA A 144 -14.45 60.88 -4.65
C ALA A 144 -13.16 61.69 -4.80
N ASP A 145 -12.35 61.35 -5.80
CA ASP A 145 -11.39 62.31 -6.34
C ASP A 145 -12.22 63.43 -6.97
N ALA A 146 -11.94 64.65 -6.53
CA ALA A 146 -12.71 65.85 -6.81
C ALA A 146 -12.57 66.37 -8.25
N GLU A 147 -12.31 65.50 -9.22
CA GLU A 147 -12.17 65.86 -10.64
C GLU A 147 -13.03 64.91 -11.47
N GLY A 148 -14.10 65.47 -12.04
CA GLY A 148 -15.31 64.75 -12.39
C GLY A 148 -15.15 63.66 -13.46
N THR A 149 -15.93 62.59 -13.30
CA THR A 149 -16.38 61.77 -14.42
C THR A 149 -17.81 61.33 -14.14
N THR A 150 -18.76 62.03 -14.75
CA THR A 150 -20.18 61.67 -14.76
C THR A 150 -20.39 60.40 -15.58
N LEU A 151 -20.80 59.30 -14.94
CA LEU A 151 -21.32 58.12 -15.63
C LEU A 151 -22.67 58.49 -16.25
N GLY A 152 -22.63 58.93 -17.51
CA GLY A 152 -23.80 59.13 -18.34
C GLY A 152 -24.48 57.81 -18.63
N VAL A 153 -25.72 57.69 -18.19
CA VAL A 153 -26.71 56.75 -18.71
C VAL A 153 -26.89 57.06 -20.20
N GLN A 154 -26.59 56.12 -21.08
CA GLN A 154 -27.03 56.17 -22.48
C GLN A 154 -28.27 55.28 -22.59
N SER A 155 -29.43 55.93 -22.71
CA SER A 155 -30.73 55.31 -22.98
C SER A 155 -31.07 55.39 -24.48
N PHE A 156 -31.75 54.33 -24.94
CA PHE A 156 -32.28 54.00 -26.27
C PHE A 156 -31.29 53.58 -27.36
#